data_AF-A0A1N7QD88-F1
#
_entry.id   AF-A0A1N7QD88-F1
#
_cell.length_a   1.000
_cell.length_b   1.000
_cell.length_c   1.000
_cell.angle_alpha   90.00
_cell.angle_beta   90.00
_cell.angle_gamma   90.00
#
_symmetry.space_group_name_H-M   'P 1'
#
loop_
_entity.id
_entity.type
_entity.pdbx_description
1 polymer ?
#
loop_
_entity_poly.entity_id
_entity_poly.type
_entity_poly.pdbx_seq_one_letter_code
_entity_poly.pdbx_strand_id
1 'polypeptide(L)'
;MPKYTQPRKTWQYSNEFKVKAVQLSLIEGIQVQEVANTLDIHPLMLSRWRKEYREGKIVADKRKKLEAENKKLEAENKKLKQELDLLKKWQRFLAEEHQQD
;
A
#
# COMPACT_ATOMS: atom_id res chain seq x y z
N MET A 1 -27.09 13.16 -19.52
CA MET A 1 -25.73 12.66 -19.21
C MET A 1 -24.98 12.41 -20.52
N PRO A 2 -23.68 12.74 -20.63
CA PRO A 2 -22.88 12.40 -21.82
C PRO A 2 -22.93 10.89 -22.06
N LYS A 3 -23.26 10.46 -23.28
CA LYS A 3 -23.24 9.05 -23.67
C LYS A 3 -21.82 8.70 -24.12
N TYR A 4 -21.10 7.94 -23.31
CA TYR A 4 -19.78 7.41 -23.69
C TYR A 4 -19.99 6.10 -24.46
N THR A 5 -19.82 6.15 -25.77
CA THR A 5 -19.98 5.00 -26.69
C THR A 5 -18.64 4.35 -27.07
N GLN A 6 -17.56 4.76 -26.41
CA GLN A 6 -16.20 4.28 -26.64
C GLN A 6 -16.09 2.78 -26.29
N PRO A 7 -15.75 1.90 -27.25
CA PRO A 7 -15.49 0.49 -26.96
C PRO A 7 -14.27 0.37 -26.05
N ARG A 8 -14.24 -0.68 -25.21
CA ARG A 8 -13.08 -0.91 -24.33
C ARG A 8 -11.86 -1.22 -25.20
N LYS A 9 -10.85 -0.35 -25.15
CA LYS A 9 -9.58 -0.55 -25.87
C LYS A 9 -8.79 -1.77 -25.39
N THR A 10 -8.77 -2.01 -24.09
CA THR A 10 -8.02 -3.13 -23.49
C THR A 10 -8.83 -3.76 -22.36
N TRP A 11 -8.62 -5.06 -22.13
CA TRP A 11 -9.24 -5.79 -21.02
C TRP A 11 -8.53 -5.51 -19.69
N GLN A 12 -7.21 -5.29 -19.73
CA GLN A 12 -6.37 -5.05 -18.56
C GLN A 12 -5.38 -3.92 -18.82
N TYR A 13 -5.22 -3.05 -17.83
CA TYR A 13 -4.21 -1.99 -17.80
C TYR A 13 -3.15 -2.34 -16.76
N SER A 14 -1.88 -2.06 -17.08
CA SER A 14 -0.79 -2.23 -16.12
C SER A 14 -0.95 -1.32 -14.92
N ASN A 15 -0.43 -1.73 -13.75
CA ASN A 15 -0.50 -0.90 -12.56
C ASN A 15 0.25 0.44 -12.75
N GLU A 16 1.37 0.43 -13.47
CA GLU A 16 2.11 1.65 -13.79
C GLU A 16 1.26 2.65 -14.60
N PHE A 17 0.50 2.16 -15.58
CA PHE A 17 -0.40 3.00 -16.36
C PHE A 17 -1.50 3.60 -15.47
N LYS A 18 -2.13 2.78 -14.63
CA LYS A 18 -3.19 3.24 -13.71
C LYS A 18 -2.65 4.29 -12.74
N VAL A 19 -1.44 4.11 -12.23
CA VAL A 19 -0.77 5.05 -11.32
C VAL A 19 -0.54 6.38 -12.01
N LYS A 20 0.05 6.39 -13.20
CA LYS A 20 0.32 7.62 -13.97
C LYS A 20 -0.99 8.35 -14.27
N ALA A 21 -2.03 7.61 -14.69
CA ALA A 21 -3.36 8.19 -14.95
C ALA A 21 -3.95 8.86 -13.69
N VAL A 22 -3.84 8.22 -12.53
CA VAL A 22 -4.29 8.79 -11.26
C VAL A 22 -3.47 10.01 -10.87
N GLN A 23 -2.14 9.98 -11.00
CA GLN A 23 -1.24 11.09 -10.69
C GLN A 23 -1.57 12.32 -11.56
N LEU A 24 -1.77 12.13 -12.86
CA LEU A 24 -2.20 13.21 -13.77
C LEU A 24 -3.53 13.83 -13.33
N SER A 25 -4.45 13.02 -12.82
CA SER A 25 -5.76 13.50 -12.33
C SER A 25 -5.70 14.21 -10.98
N LEU A 26 -4.59 14.11 -10.24
CA LEU A 26 -4.40 14.77 -8.94
C LEU A 26 -3.78 16.16 -9.06
N ILE A 27 -3.29 16.54 -10.24
CA ILE A 27 -2.78 17.88 -10.52
C ILE A 27 -3.92 18.89 -10.38
N GLU A 28 -3.68 19.97 -9.65
CA GLU A 28 -4.68 21.03 -9.42
C GLU A 28 -5.12 21.67 -10.74
N GLY A 29 -6.43 21.89 -10.88
CA GLY A 29 -7.03 22.48 -12.08
C GLY A 29 -7.37 21.49 -13.20
N ILE A 30 -6.91 20.24 -13.14
CA ILE A 30 -7.21 19.24 -14.17
C ILE A 30 -8.48 18.45 -13.84
N GLN A 31 -9.42 18.39 -14.79
CA GLN A 31 -10.64 17.61 -14.64
C GLN A 31 -10.42 16.12 -14.95
N VAL A 32 -11.07 15.24 -14.20
CA VAL A 32 -11.04 13.77 -14.43
C VAL A 32 -11.49 13.42 -15.85
N GLN A 33 -12.48 14.14 -16.39
CA GLN A 33 -12.97 13.91 -17.75
C GLN A 33 -11.91 14.23 -18.80
N GLU A 34 -11.15 15.30 -18.61
CA GLU A 34 -10.10 15.71 -19.53
C GLU A 34 -8.98 14.68 -19.59
N VAL A 35 -8.46 14.24 -18.44
CA VAL A 35 -7.44 13.18 -18.37
C VAL A 35 -7.94 11.88 -18.97
N ALA A 36 -9.20 11.51 -18.70
CA ALA A 36 -9.80 10.31 -19.24
C ALA A 36 -9.91 10.37 -20.77
N ASN A 37 -10.31 11.53 -21.32
CA ASN A 37 -10.37 11.75 -22.76
C ASN A 37 -8.97 11.72 -23.41
N THR A 38 -7.96 12.35 -22.80
CA THR A 38 -6.58 12.35 -23.31
C THR A 38 -5.96 10.95 -23.31
N LEU A 39 -6.24 10.15 -22.27
CA LEU A 39 -5.77 8.77 -22.17
C LEU A 39 -6.67 7.78 -22.94
N ASP A 40 -7.74 8.29 -23.55
CA ASP A 40 -8.79 7.56 -24.25
C ASP A 40 -9.33 6.36 -23.45
N ILE A 41 -9.64 6.64 -22.18
CA ILE A 41 -10.26 5.72 -21.22
C ILE A 41 -11.60 6.28 -20.77
N HIS A 42 -12.51 5.41 -20.35
CA HIS A 42 -13.79 5.88 -19.83
C HIS A 42 -13.60 6.60 -18.47
N PRO A 43 -14.18 7.79 -18.22
CA PRO A 43 -13.99 8.55 -16.96
C PRO A 43 -14.30 7.76 -15.69
N LEU A 44 -15.32 6.90 -15.72
CA LEU A 44 -15.64 5.96 -14.64
C LEU A 44 -14.46 5.05 -14.25
N MET A 45 -13.62 4.64 -15.20
CA MET A 45 -12.44 3.83 -14.92
C MET A 45 -11.41 4.62 -14.13
N LEU A 46 -11.16 5.88 -14.53
CA LEU A 46 -10.24 6.76 -13.82
C LEU A 46 -10.72 7.06 -12.40
N SER A 47 -12.02 7.28 -12.21
CA SER A 47 -12.63 7.43 -10.88
C SER A 47 -12.47 6.17 -10.02
N ARG A 48 -12.64 4.97 -10.61
CA ARG A 48 -12.38 3.70 -9.91
C ARG A 48 -10.91 3.57 -9.50
N TRP A 49 -9.97 3.89 -10.39
CA TRP A 49 -8.54 3.84 -10.08
C TRP A 49 -8.13 4.86 -9.02
N ARG A 50 -8.72 6.06 -8.97
CA ARG A 50 -8.51 7.02 -7.86
C ARG A 50 -8.93 6.44 -6.51
N LYS A 51 -10.04 5.70 -6.48
CA LYS A 51 -10.50 4.99 -5.27
C LYS A 51 -9.51 3.88 -4.89
N GLU A 52 -9.14 3.03 -5.83
CA GLU A 52 -8.18 1.93 -5.60
C GLU A 52 -6.78 2.43 -5.20
N TYR A 53 -6.35 3.59 -5.70
CA TYR A 53 -5.10 4.24 -5.30
C TYR A 53 -5.15 4.76 -3.86
N ARG A 54 -6.26 5.38 -3.43
CA ARG A 54 -6.47 5.79 -2.04
C ARG A 54 -6.56 4.60 -1.08
N GLU A 55 -7.17 3.51 -1.53
CA GLU A 55 -7.24 2.25 -0.76
C GLU A 55 -5.90 1.47 -0.75
N GLY A 56 -4.87 1.96 -1.44
CA GLY A 56 -3.55 1.31 -1.49
C GLY A 56 -3.53 -0.02 -2.26
N LYS A 57 -4.55 -0.29 -3.10
CA LYS A 57 -4.59 -1.47 -3.99
C LYS A 57 -3.72 -1.26 -5.23
N ILE A 58 -3.73 -0.05 -5.77
CA ILE A 58 -2.84 0.38 -6.83
C ILE A 58 -1.72 1.19 -6.19
N VAL A 59 -0.55 0.58 -6.03
CA VAL A 59 0.63 1.24 -5.47
C VAL A 59 1.59 1.57 -6.60
N ALA A 60 1.96 2.86 -6.71
CA ALA A 60 2.98 3.35 -7.63
C ALA A 60 4.33 2.65 -7.44
N ASP A 61 4.64 2.36 -6.18
CA ASP A 61 5.93 1.91 -5.75
C ASP A 61 5.74 0.74 -4.77
N LYS A 62 5.83 -0.49 -5.28
CA LYS A 62 5.82 -1.71 -4.43
C LYS A 62 6.85 -1.60 -3.29
N ARG A 63 7.95 -0.87 -3.52
CA ARG A 63 9.00 -0.61 -2.52
C ARG A 63 8.48 0.17 -1.31
N LYS A 64 7.69 1.22 -1.50
CA LYS A 64 7.11 1.98 -0.36
C LYS A 64 6.16 1.15 0.49
N LYS A 65 5.39 0.24 -0.12
CA LYS A 65 4.55 -0.70 0.63
C LYS A 65 5.41 -1.66 1.45
N LEU A 66 6.46 -2.23 0.84
CA LEU A 66 7.41 -3.12 1.50
C LEU A 66 8.19 -2.43 2.63
N GLU A 67 8.59 -1.17 2.46
CA GLU A 67 9.27 -0.38 3.50
C GLU A 67 8.38 -0.12 4.71
N ALA A 68 7.10 0.23 4.48
CA ALA A 68 6.15 0.43 5.56
C ALA A 68 5.89 -0.88 6.34
N GLU A 69 5.86 -2.00 5.64
CA GLU A 69 5.71 -3.33 6.23
C GLU A 69 6.96 -3.77 7.00
N ASN A 70 8.16 -3.55 6.44
CA ASN A 70 9.43 -3.77 7.11
C ASN A 70 9.55 -2.99 8.41
N LYS A 71 9.19 -1.70 8.41
CA LYS A 71 9.26 -0.87 9.62
C LYS A 71 8.33 -1.38 10.73
N LYS A 72 7.17 -1.93 10.38
CA LYS A 72 6.25 -2.55 11.34
C LYS A 72 6.84 -3.86 11.89
N LEU A 73 7.35 -4.72 11.01
CA LEU A 73 7.97 -5.99 11.38
C LEU A 73 9.23 -5.80 12.24
N GLU A 74 10.02 -4.75 11.99
CA GLU A 74 11.18 -4.41 12.82
C GLU A 74 10.77 -3.99 14.23
N ALA A 75 9.71 -3.19 14.36
CA ALA A 75 9.19 -2.78 15.67
C ALA A 75 8.68 -3.99 16.47
N GLU A 76 7.96 -4.91 15.82
CA GLU A 76 7.47 -6.13 16.43
C GLU A 76 8.60 -7.08 16.83
N ASN A 77 9.59 -7.28 15.96
CA ASN A 77 10.80 -8.05 16.30
C ASN A 77 11.55 -7.46 17.49
N LYS A 78 11.64 -6.13 17.59
CA LYS A 78 12.28 -5.48 18.74
C LYS A 78 11.53 -5.78 20.04
N LYS A 79 10.20 -5.70 20.02
CA LYS A 79 9.36 -6.02 21.19
C LYS A 79 9.51 -7.48 21.60
N LEU A 80 9.42 -8.41 20.64
CA LEU A 80 9.59 -9.84 20.89
C LEU A 80 10.98 -10.16 21.46
N LYS A 81 12.04 -9.52 20.95
CA LYS A 81 13.40 -9.67 21.51
C LYS A 81 13.50 -9.19 22.96
N GLN A 82 12.81 -8.11 23.32
CA GLN A 82 12.77 -7.63 24.70
C GLN A 82 12.02 -8.61 25.62
N GLU A 83 10.89 -9.16 25.16
CA GLU A 83 10.15 -10.19 25.89
C GLU A 83 10.98 -11.45 26.10
N LEU A 84 11.69 -11.92 25.06
CA LEU A 84 12.60 -13.06 25.16
C LEU A 84 13.78 -12.81 26.11
N ASP A 85 14.37 -11.62 26.08
CA ASP A 85 15.48 -11.28 26.97
C ASP A 85 15.02 -11.24 28.44
N LEU A 86 13.82 -10.69 28.69
CA LEU A 86 13.22 -10.71 30.02
C LEU A 86 12.98 -12.15 30.48
N LEU A 87 12.31 -12.98 29.66
CA LEU A 87 12.06 -14.40 29.96
C LEU A 87 13.35 -15.17 30.26
N LYS A 88 14.42 -14.95 29.48
CA LYS A 88 15.72 -15.58 29.72
C LYS A 88 16.36 -15.14 31.03
N LYS A 89 16.23 -13.87 31.42
CA LYS A 89 16.70 -13.37 32.71
C LYS A 89 15.94 -14.01 33.88
N TRP A 90 14.62 -14.13 33.76
CA TRP A 90 13.81 -14.83 34.76
C TRP A 90 14.18 -16.32 34.88
N GLN A 91 14.40 -17.01 33.75
CA GLN A 91 14.86 -18.40 33.78
C GLN A 91 16.21 -18.57 34.50
N ARG A 92 17.15 -17.63 34.29
CA ARG A 92 18.44 -17.65 35.00
C ARG A 92 18.28 -17.42 36.49
N PHE A 93 17.48 -16.42 36.87
CA PHE A 93 17.18 -16.14 38.27
C PHE A 93 16.56 -17.36 38.98
N LEU A 94 15.56 -17.99 38.37
CA LEU A 94 14.92 -19.20 38.92
C LEU A 94 15.91 -20.38 39.03
N ALA A 95 16.81 -20.53 38.06
CA ALA A 95 17.82 -21.58 38.11
C ALA A 95 18.88 -21.33 39.21
N GLU A 96 19.20 -20.07 39.49
CA GLU A 96 20.09 -19.67 40.59
C GLU A 96 19.43 -19.87 41.96
N GLU A 97 18.14 -19.54 42.13
CA GLU A 97 17.41 -19.81 43.38
C GLU A 97 17.32 -21.31 43.66
N HIS A 98 17.03 -22.14 42.65
CA HIS A 98 16.96 -23.60 42.78
C HIS A 98 18.29 -24.28 43.15
N GLN A 99 19.43 -23.59 43.01
CA GLN A 99 20.75 -24.10 43.44
C GLN A 99 21.12 -23.69 44.87
N GLN A 100 20.41 -22.74 45.46
CA GLN A 100 20.68 -22.24 46.81
C GLN A 100 19.84 -22.91 47.90
N ASP A 101 18.76 -23.59 47.53
CA ASP A 101 17.99 -24.55 48.36
C ASP A 101 18.63 -25.95 48.37
#